data_AF-A0A2N1SBJ7-F1
#
_entry.id   AF-A0A2N1SBJ7-F1
#
_cell.length_a   1.000
_cell.length_b   1.000
_cell.length_c   1.000
_cell.angle_alpha   90.00
_cell.angle_beta   90.00
_cell.angle_gamma   90.00
#
_symmetry.space_group_name_H-M   'P 1'
#
loop_
_entity.id
_entity.type
_entity.pdbx_description
1 polymer ?
#
loop_
_entity_poly.entity_id
_entity_poly.type
_entity_poly.pdbx_seq_one_letter_code
_entity_poly.pdbx_strand_id
1 'polypeptide(L)'
;MAMKPSFAPRAFRATILLLSAALSSTCAFLTDDAFPRWLSYVEASVDFRSIAEANGLGDDPSIENLEYAPFVTGGTDYSKALVFASGNSASRLLLFNAGGLGGEVALTDAGFRRALGNTAGGFLCGGAIIDPIDNSTGTPIVWNDSSNVRAFRVGDPGSGSTYAIDQNSSQQASFEEYDAAWSPGGSAIRDYDGSASMYNLLDADYANGYSVLAQLQYSGYGYAASFATALLFTTADTVFDSASATRTGPFPVADQMAWLTEGGPVAYYRGDNGRNRLIRYRWGTGDFATGAGAEELDSLLFEDDDIRILSFDPSGTWWFVFDRLSGRMYKLRTWWE
;
A
#
# COMPACT_ATOMS: atom_id res chain seq x y z
N MET A 1 -36.38 9.36 75.99
CA MET A 1 -35.51 10.08 75.04
C MET A 1 -35.24 9.14 73.88
N ALA A 2 -35.85 9.39 72.71
CA ALA A 2 -35.90 8.42 71.61
C ALA A 2 -34.56 8.37 70.85
N MET A 3 -33.97 7.17 70.73
CA MET A 3 -32.78 6.92 69.92
C MET A 3 -33.12 7.04 68.43
N LYS A 4 -32.37 7.89 67.72
CA LYS A 4 -32.39 7.97 66.26
C LYS A 4 -31.83 6.67 65.66
N PRO A 5 -32.52 6.02 64.70
CA PRO A 5 -31.95 4.90 63.97
C PRO A 5 -30.79 5.38 63.08
N SER A 6 -29.66 4.65 63.13
CA SER A 6 -28.46 4.95 62.37
C SER A 6 -28.66 4.65 60.88
N PHE A 7 -28.43 5.66 60.03
CA PHE A 7 -28.51 5.57 58.57
C PHE A 7 -27.29 4.86 57.92
N ALA A 8 -26.34 4.38 58.73
CA ALA A 8 -25.05 3.83 58.28
C ALA A 8 -25.12 2.61 57.34
N PRO A 9 -26.04 1.62 57.49
CA PRO A 9 -25.97 0.39 56.68
C PRO A 9 -26.51 0.56 55.25
N ARG A 10 -27.25 1.64 54.96
CA ARG A 10 -27.80 1.91 53.62
C ARG A 10 -26.81 2.66 52.72
N ALA A 11 -26.02 3.57 53.29
CA ALA A 11 -24.98 4.29 52.57
C ALA A 11 -23.88 3.33 52.06
N PHE A 12 -23.43 2.40 52.91
CA PHE A 12 -22.39 1.43 52.54
C PHE A 12 -22.81 0.50 51.38
N ARG A 13 -24.09 0.08 51.36
CA ARG A 13 -24.63 -0.74 50.26
C ARG A 13 -24.73 0.04 48.95
N ALA A 14 -25.09 1.33 49.01
CA ALA A 14 -25.13 2.18 47.82
C ALA A 14 -23.73 2.44 47.24
N THR A 15 -22.71 2.62 48.09
CA THR A 15 -21.33 2.82 47.65
C THR A 15 -20.74 1.57 46.99
N ILE A 16 -21.03 0.37 47.53
CA ILE A 16 -20.59 -0.88 46.90
C ILE A 16 -21.26 -1.06 45.53
N LEU A 17 -22.55 -0.76 45.41
CA LEU A 17 -23.26 -0.90 44.13
C LEU A 17 -22.75 0.08 43.07
N LEU A 18 -22.43 1.32 43.46
CA LEU A 18 -21.80 2.32 42.58
C LEU A 18 -20.37 1.91 42.18
N LEU A 19 -19.58 1.36 43.11
CA LEU A 19 -18.23 0.88 42.82
C LEU A 19 -18.26 -0.33 41.88
N SER A 20 -19.18 -1.27 42.09
CA SER A 20 -19.37 -2.42 41.19
C SER A 20 -19.83 -1.98 39.80
N ALA A 21 -20.76 -1.00 39.72
CA ALA A 21 -21.22 -0.46 38.43
C ALA A 21 -20.10 0.29 37.69
N ALA A 22 -19.24 1.03 38.40
CA ALA A 22 -18.09 1.72 37.82
C ALA A 22 -16.98 0.73 37.38
N LEU A 23 -16.78 -0.36 38.12
CA LEU A 23 -15.83 -1.41 37.74
C LEU A 23 -16.34 -2.24 36.54
N SER A 24 -17.64 -2.50 36.45
CA SER A 24 -18.21 -3.18 35.28
C SER A 24 -18.31 -2.25 34.06
N SER A 25 -18.46 -0.93 34.22
CA SER A 25 -18.40 0.00 33.09
C SER A 25 -16.97 0.23 32.59
N THR A 26 -15.96 0.18 33.46
CA THR A 26 -14.54 0.30 33.06
C THR A 26 -14.05 -0.97 32.37
N CYS A 27 -14.52 -2.15 32.78
CA CYS A 27 -14.26 -3.38 32.02
C CYS A 27 -14.96 -3.35 30.65
N ALA A 28 -16.22 -2.89 30.56
CA ALA A 28 -16.91 -2.74 29.27
C ALA A 28 -16.19 -1.73 28.34
N PHE A 29 -15.66 -0.64 28.89
CA PHE A 29 -14.87 0.38 28.19
C PHE A 29 -13.46 -0.09 27.79
N LEU A 30 -12.91 -1.08 28.50
CA LEU A 30 -11.65 -1.74 28.12
C LEU A 30 -11.87 -2.92 27.17
N THR A 31 -13.10 -3.45 27.08
CA THR A 31 -13.45 -4.55 26.16
C THR A 31 -13.99 -4.08 24.81
N ASP A 32 -14.58 -2.87 24.73
CA ASP A 32 -14.63 -2.16 23.45
C ASP A 32 -13.20 -1.71 23.16
N ASP A 33 -12.61 -2.22 22.07
CA ASP A 33 -11.24 -2.01 21.61
C ASP A 33 -10.84 -0.51 21.72
N ALA A 34 -10.25 -0.10 22.85
CA ALA A 34 -9.86 1.29 23.08
C ALA A 34 -8.72 1.75 22.14
N PHE A 35 -8.13 0.81 21.41
CA PHE A 35 -7.08 1.05 20.44
C PHE A 35 -7.48 0.42 19.11
N PRO A 36 -7.32 1.15 17.98
CA PRO A 36 -7.48 0.57 16.66
C PRO A 36 -6.70 -0.74 16.51
N ARG A 37 -7.35 -1.78 15.98
CA ARG A 37 -6.77 -3.14 15.88
C ARG A 37 -5.44 -3.19 15.13
N TRP A 38 -5.28 -2.31 14.15
CA TRP A 38 -4.06 -2.22 13.35
C TRP A 38 -2.83 -1.86 14.20
N LEU A 39 -3.00 -1.16 15.35
CA LEU A 39 -1.88 -0.76 16.21
C LEU A 39 -1.11 -1.95 16.77
N SER A 40 -1.77 -3.10 16.96
CA SER A 40 -1.13 -4.34 17.44
C SER A 40 -0.06 -4.87 16.48
N TYR A 41 -0.07 -4.43 15.22
CA TYR A 41 0.88 -4.84 14.20
C TYR A 41 2.02 -3.84 13.97
N VAL A 42 2.02 -2.68 14.65
CA VAL A 42 3.08 -1.68 14.51
C VAL A 42 4.42 -2.28 14.91
N GLU A 43 5.38 -2.21 14.00
CA GLU A 43 6.78 -2.59 14.24
C GLU A 43 7.65 -1.35 14.46
N ALA A 44 7.42 -0.31 13.67
CA ALA A 44 8.15 0.95 13.76
C ALA A 44 7.24 2.15 13.48
N SER A 45 7.62 3.32 13.99
CA SER A 45 6.90 4.57 13.77
C SER A 45 7.87 5.76 13.77
N VAL A 46 7.57 6.78 12.98
CA VAL A 46 8.34 8.03 12.93
C VAL A 46 7.40 9.23 12.91
N ASP A 47 7.83 10.34 13.54
CA ASP A 47 7.15 11.63 13.44
C ASP A 47 7.43 12.26 12.07
N PHE A 48 6.59 11.88 11.10
CA PHE A 48 6.74 12.32 9.72
C PHE A 48 6.53 13.83 9.58
N ARG A 49 5.57 14.41 10.32
CA ARG A 49 5.29 15.85 10.28
C ARG A 49 6.53 16.65 10.68
N SER A 50 7.18 16.30 11.79
CA SER A 50 8.39 17.00 12.23
C SER A 50 9.52 16.89 11.20
N ILE A 51 9.70 15.71 10.60
CA ILE A 51 10.72 15.49 9.56
C ILE A 51 10.40 16.30 8.29
N ALA A 52 9.16 16.30 7.85
CA ALA A 52 8.72 17.04 6.68
C ALA A 52 8.89 18.55 6.87
N GLU A 53 8.54 19.08 8.04
CA GLU A 53 8.75 20.48 8.40
C GLU A 53 10.24 20.85 8.36
N ALA A 54 11.09 20.02 8.98
CA ALA A 54 12.55 20.21 8.96
C ALA A 54 13.14 20.21 7.54
N ASN A 55 12.47 19.53 6.60
CA ASN A 55 12.86 19.47 5.19
C ASN A 55 12.14 20.50 4.29
N GLY A 56 11.44 21.46 4.90
CA GLY A 56 10.86 22.62 4.24
C GLY A 56 9.50 22.37 3.58
N LEU A 57 8.82 21.26 3.88
CA LEU A 57 7.48 20.94 3.36
C LEU A 57 6.36 21.64 4.15
N GLY A 58 6.66 22.24 5.29
CA GLY A 58 5.67 22.90 6.16
C GLY A 58 5.04 21.95 7.19
N ASP A 59 3.99 22.45 7.84
CA ASP A 59 3.32 21.84 9.01
C ASP A 59 2.20 20.84 8.66
N ASP A 60 1.63 20.94 7.45
CA ASP A 60 0.67 19.97 6.90
C ASP A 60 1.18 19.38 5.56
N PRO A 61 2.23 18.54 5.59
CA PRO A 61 2.75 17.90 4.39
C PRO A 61 1.77 16.83 3.86
N SER A 62 1.67 16.72 2.53
CA SER A 62 0.97 15.63 1.85
C SER A 62 1.96 14.54 1.47
N ILE A 63 1.70 13.29 1.90
CA ILE A 63 2.39 12.12 1.33
C ILE A 63 1.70 11.80 0.00
N GLU A 64 2.37 12.03 -1.11
CA GLU A 64 1.81 11.77 -2.44
C GLU A 64 1.88 10.28 -2.79
N ASN A 65 3.01 9.64 -2.48
CA ASN A 65 3.21 8.19 -2.64
C ASN A 65 4.24 7.66 -1.63
N LEU A 66 4.16 6.37 -1.31
CA LEU A 66 5.13 5.67 -0.47
C LEU A 66 5.35 4.25 -0.97
N GLU A 67 6.61 3.82 -1.02
CA GLU A 67 6.96 2.47 -1.48
C GLU A 67 8.13 1.87 -0.71
N TYR A 68 8.06 0.57 -0.38
CA TYR A 68 9.15 -0.16 0.27
C TYR A 68 10.15 -0.73 -0.74
N ALA A 69 11.29 -0.13 -1.01
CA ALA A 69 12.20 -0.62 -2.04
C ALA A 69 13.29 -1.53 -1.44
N PRO A 70 13.25 -2.86 -1.68
CA PRO A 70 14.26 -3.78 -1.17
C PRO A 70 15.58 -3.67 -1.94
N PHE A 71 16.72 -3.63 -1.25
CA PHE A 71 18.02 -3.65 -1.92
C PHE A 71 19.08 -4.29 -1.02
N VAL A 72 19.48 -5.52 -1.35
CA VAL A 72 20.52 -6.24 -0.63
C VAL A 72 21.69 -6.50 -1.57
N THR A 73 22.87 -6.00 -1.21
CA THR A 73 24.10 -6.23 -1.98
C THR A 73 25.28 -6.48 -1.06
N GLY A 74 26.17 -7.40 -1.45
CA GLY A 74 27.33 -7.76 -0.63
C GLY A 74 26.99 -8.23 0.79
N GLY A 75 25.79 -8.77 1.01
CA GLY A 75 25.29 -9.18 2.33
C GLY A 75 24.84 -8.03 3.24
N THR A 76 24.84 -6.79 2.74
CA THR A 76 24.35 -5.61 3.46
C THR A 76 22.99 -5.20 2.92
N ASP A 77 22.05 -4.93 3.82
CA ASP A 77 20.71 -4.47 3.50
C ASP A 77 20.66 -2.93 3.45
N TYR A 78 20.42 -2.39 2.25
CA TYR A 78 20.24 -0.96 1.98
C TYR A 78 18.78 -0.60 1.68
N SER A 79 17.83 -1.51 1.94
CA SER A 79 16.41 -1.29 1.68
C SER A 79 15.89 0.00 2.34
N LYS A 80 14.93 0.66 1.66
CA LYS A 80 14.35 1.93 2.12
C LYS A 80 12.84 1.93 2.02
N ALA A 81 12.19 2.70 2.88
CA ALA A 81 10.85 3.22 2.59
C ALA A 81 11.03 4.57 1.88
N LEU A 82 10.65 4.62 0.61
CA LEU A 82 10.68 5.80 -0.24
C LEU A 82 9.39 6.59 -0.01
N VAL A 83 9.48 7.87 0.33
CA VAL A 83 8.29 8.72 0.53
C VAL A 83 8.42 9.95 -0.35
N PHE A 84 7.56 10.06 -1.35
CA PHE A 84 7.43 11.30 -2.12
C PHE A 84 6.38 12.17 -1.47
N ALA A 85 6.79 13.34 -0.99
CA ALA A 85 5.92 14.24 -0.24
C ALA A 85 5.97 15.65 -0.80
N SER A 86 4.85 16.35 -0.69
CA SER A 86 4.66 17.72 -1.16
C SER A 86 4.13 18.62 -0.04
N GLY A 87 4.48 19.90 -0.09
CA GLY A 87 4.05 20.88 0.91
C GLY A 87 4.86 22.17 0.78
N ASN A 88 4.25 23.30 1.19
CA ASN A 88 4.89 24.62 1.14
C ASN A 88 5.53 24.96 -0.22
N SER A 89 4.83 24.62 -1.33
CA SER A 89 5.32 24.77 -2.71
C SER A 89 6.62 24.00 -3.05
N ALA A 90 6.99 23.03 -2.23
CA ALA A 90 8.13 22.15 -2.42
C ALA A 90 7.68 20.69 -2.56
N SER A 91 8.55 19.87 -3.15
CA SER A 91 8.42 18.43 -3.17
C SER A 91 9.77 17.79 -2.86
N ARG A 92 9.75 16.69 -2.11
CA ARG A 92 10.95 15.99 -1.63
C ARG A 92 10.75 14.48 -1.76
N LEU A 93 11.86 13.80 -2.03
CA LEU A 93 11.97 12.37 -1.77
C LEU A 93 12.63 12.20 -0.41
N LEU A 94 11.94 11.55 0.52
CA LEU A 94 12.45 11.19 1.83
C LEU A 94 12.73 9.68 1.85
N LEU A 95 13.94 9.31 2.23
CA LEU A 95 14.40 7.93 2.30
C LEU A 95 14.52 7.52 3.76
N PHE A 96 13.70 6.58 4.21
CA PHE A 96 13.76 6.04 5.57
C PHE A 96 14.39 4.67 5.56
N ASN A 97 15.18 4.33 6.58
CA ASN A 97 15.65 2.96 6.74
C ASN A 97 14.47 1.98 6.88
N ALA A 98 14.47 0.93 6.07
CA ALA A 98 13.43 -0.11 6.04
C ALA A 98 13.16 -0.81 7.39
N GLY A 99 14.19 -1.00 8.21
CA GLY A 99 14.11 -1.76 9.46
C GLY A 99 13.34 -1.02 10.54
N GLY A 100 13.60 0.28 10.70
CA GLY A 100 13.08 1.05 11.84
C GLY A 100 12.46 2.41 11.52
N LEU A 101 12.32 2.76 10.23
CA LEU A 101 11.90 4.09 9.77
C LEU A 101 12.78 5.26 10.27
N GLY A 102 14.01 4.99 10.72
CA GLY A 102 14.98 6.02 11.14
C GLY A 102 16.05 6.31 10.08
N GLY A 103 16.97 7.24 10.38
CA GLY A 103 18.13 7.53 9.53
C GLY A 103 17.74 8.13 8.18
N GLU A 104 16.94 9.20 8.22
CA GLU A 104 16.33 9.77 7.03
C GLU A 104 17.33 10.55 6.18
N VAL A 105 17.14 10.48 4.86
CA VAL A 105 17.81 11.35 3.89
C VAL A 105 16.74 12.03 3.05
N ALA A 106 16.84 13.35 2.92
CA ALA A 106 15.97 14.13 2.05
C ALA A 106 16.71 14.53 0.78
N LEU A 107 16.14 14.17 -0.36
CA LEU A 107 16.67 14.48 -1.67
C LEU A 107 15.75 15.46 -2.41
N THR A 108 16.36 16.27 -3.29
CA THR A 108 15.66 17.17 -4.19
C THR A 108 16.25 17.03 -5.59
N ASP A 109 15.37 16.85 -6.58
CA ASP A 109 15.74 16.83 -7.99
C ASP A 109 14.57 17.35 -8.83
N ALA A 110 14.87 17.99 -9.97
CA ALA A 110 13.85 18.50 -10.89
C ALA A 110 13.05 17.38 -11.59
N GLY A 111 13.61 16.17 -11.67
CA GLY A 111 13.01 14.97 -12.24
C GLY A 111 12.13 14.17 -11.27
N PHE A 112 12.14 14.48 -9.97
CA PHE A 112 11.34 13.74 -8.99
C PHE A 112 9.84 13.92 -9.19
N ARG A 113 9.10 12.81 -9.15
CA ARG A 113 7.64 12.74 -9.28
C ARG A 113 7.11 11.66 -8.33
N ARG A 114 5.78 11.51 -8.24
CA ARG A 114 5.14 10.51 -7.38
C ARG A 114 5.36 9.05 -7.79
N ALA A 115 5.95 8.80 -8.96
CA ALA A 115 6.38 7.49 -9.41
C ALA A 115 7.56 7.02 -8.55
N LEU A 116 7.34 6.00 -7.71
CA LEU A 116 8.35 5.38 -6.87
C LEU A 116 8.57 3.94 -7.35
N GLY A 117 9.70 3.33 -7.00
CA GLY A 117 10.04 2.02 -7.55
C GLY A 117 11.33 1.47 -6.99
N ASN A 118 11.42 0.14 -6.96
CA ASN A 118 12.73 -0.52 -7.04
C ASN A 118 13.05 -0.80 -8.51
N THR A 119 14.34 -0.75 -8.86
CA THR A 119 14.84 -0.91 -10.23
C THR A 119 16.08 -1.79 -10.23
N ALA A 120 16.46 -2.29 -11.40
CA ALA A 120 17.77 -2.89 -11.56
C ALA A 120 18.88 -1.84 -11.34
N GLY A 121 19.48 -1.84 -10.14
CA GLY A 121 20.62 -0.98 -9.79
C GLY A 121 20.30 0.22 -8.90
N GLY A 122 19.05 0.42 -8.47
CA GLY A 122 18.73 1.48 -7.51
C GLY A 122 17.24 1.72 -7.32
N PHE A 123 16.90 2.85 -6.72
CA PHE A 123 15.52 3.25 -6.46
C PHE A 123 15.03 4.30 -7.47
N LEU A 124 13.80 4.18 -7.93
CA LEU A 124 13.20 5.16 -8.83
C LEU A 124 12.49 6.26 -8.05
N CYS A 125 12.61 7.50 -8.53
CA CYS A 125 11.71 8.59 -8.20
C CYS A 125 11.49 9.48 -9.42
N GLY A 126 10.34 9.34 -10.07
CA GLY A 126 10.06 10.01 -11.34
C GLY A 126 11.06 9.61 -12.43
N GLY A 127 11.75 10.61 -13.00
CA GLY A 127 12.77 10.40 -14.03
C GLY A 127 14.19 10.24 -13.48
N ALA A 128 14.35 9.95 -12.19
CA ALA A 128 15.65 9.86 -11.54
C ALA A 128 15.85 8.51 -10.84
N ILE A 129 17.09 8.02 -10.87
CA ILE A 129 17.53 6.84 -10.14
C ILE A 129 18.34 7.27 -8.94
N ILE A 130 18.06 6.70 -7.78
CA ILE A 130 18.77 6.94 -6.53
C ILE A 130 19.65 5.74 -6.24
N ASP A 131 20.93 6.00 -5.99
CA ASP A 131 21.86 4.97 -5.52
C ASP A 131 21.52 4.61 -4.06
N PRO A 132 21.20 3.33 -3.76
CA PRO A 132 20.83 2.89 -2.41
C PRO A 132 21.94 2.98 -1.36
N ILE A 133 23.19 3.00 -1.79
CA ILE A 133 24.37 2.88 -0.93
C ILE A 133 24.76 4.27 -0.40
N ASP A 134 24.85 5.26 -1.28
CA ASP A 134 25.27 6.62 -0.90
C ASP A 134 24.10 7.63 -0.85
N ASN A 135 22.90 7.22 -1.26
CA ASN A 135 21.70 8.05 -1.35
C ASN A 135 21.88 9.26 -2.28
N SER A 136 22.65 9.12 -3.36
CA SER A 136 22.83 10.15 -4.37
C SER A 136 21.88 9.97 -5.56
N THR A 137 21.54 11.07 -6.23
CA THR A 137 20.81 11.01 -7.49
C THR A 137 21.76 10.69 -8.64
N GLY A 138 21.49 9.60 -9.33
CA GLY A 138 22.19 9.15 -10.52
C GLY A 138 21.76 9.87 -11.80
N THR A 139 22.05 9.25 -12.94
CA THR A 139 21.75 9.83 -14.26
C THR A 139 20.25 9.89 -14.49
N PRO A 140 19.70 11.04 -14.95
CA PRO A 140 18.31 11.12 -15.35
C PRO A 140 18.00 10.13 -16.47
N ILE A 141 16.85 9.46 -16.36
CA ILE A 141 16.38 8.55 -17.40
C ILE A 141 15.50 9.32 -18.39
N VAL A 142 15.63 9.00 -19.68
CA VAL A 142 14.75 9.56 -20.72
C VAL A 142 13.46 8.74 -20.69
N TRP A 143 12.41 9.36 -20.18
CA TRP A 143 11.13 8.72 -19.90
C TRP A 143 9.99 9.53 -20.51
N ASN A 144 9.07 8.87 -21.22
CA ASN A 144 8.12 9.53 -22.11
C ASN A 144 6.65 9.53 -21.63
N ASP A 145 6.36 9.22 -20.37
CA ASP A 145 4.96 9.14 -19.91
C ASP A 145 4.47 10.36 -19.12
N SER A 146 3.18 10.61 -19.34
CA SER A 146 2.39 11.73 -18.85
C SER A 146 1.43 11.35 -17.71
N SER A 147 1.22 10.06 -17.42
CA SER A 147 0.15 9.57 -16.51
C SER A 147 0.44 9.74 -15.00
N ASN A 148 1.71 9.85 -14.61
CA ASN A 148 2.19 9.99 -13.23
C ASN A 148 1.76 8.89 -12.23
N VAL A 149 0.96 7.88 -12.58
CA VAL A 149 0.66 6.72 -11.72
C VAL A 149 1.26 5.51 -12.41
N ARG A 150 2.29 4.92 -11.80
CA ARG A 150 2.89 3.70 -12.30
C ARG A 150 3.28 2.88 -11.10
N ALA A 151 2.89 1.62 -11.15
CA ALA A 151 3.38 0.63 -10.23
C ALA A 151 4.59 -0.04 -10.88
N PHE A 152 5.71 0.10 -10.19
CA PHE A 152 7.01 -0.42 -10.59
C PHE A 152 7.36 -1.52 -9.63
N ARG A 153 7.91 -2.63 -10.11
CA ARG A 153 9.08 -3.28 -9.50
C ARG A 153 9.62 -4.44 -10.33
N VAL A 154 10.93 -4.34 -10.55
CA VAL A 154 11.93 -5.36 -10.89
C VAL A 154 11.36 -6.75 -11.22
N GLY A 155 11.51 -7.13 -12.50
CA GLY A 155 11.41 -8.52 -12.91
C GLY A 155 12.53 -9.32 -12.28
N ASP A 156 12.27 -10.62 -12.06
CA ASP A 156 13.19 -11.63 -11.53
C ASP A 156 14.61 -11.11 -11.20
N PRO A 157 15.02 -11.05 -9.92
CA PRO A 157 16.36 -10.61 -9.53
C PRO A 157 17.51 -11.39 -10.21
N GLY A 158 17.22 -12.52 -10.84
CA GLY A 158 18.15 -13.24 -11.71
C GLY A 158 18.38 -12.63 -13.10
N SER A 159 17.44 -11.84 -13.63
CA SER A 159 17.45 -11.29 -15.00
C SER A 159 18.06 -9.89 -15.11
N GLY A 160 17.91 -9.05 -14.08
CA GLY A 160 18.37 -7.66 -14.09
C GLY A 160 17.57 -6.72 -15.00
N SER A 161 16.42 -7.15 -15.54
CA SER A 161 15.48 -6.29 -16.27
C SER A 161 14.50 -5.59 -15.32
N THR A 162 14.14 -4.36 -15.67
CA THR A 162 13.05 -3.60 -15.04
C THR A 162 11.83 -3.64 -15.96
N TYR A 163 10.65 -3.90 -15.40
CA TYR A 163 9.40 -3.85 -16.17
C TYR A 163 8.50 -2.75 -15.61
N ALA A 164 7.85 -2.02 -16.50
CA ALA A 164 6.92 -0.96 -16.19
C ALA A 164 5.57 -1.21 -16.85
N ILE A 165 4.49 -0.87 -16.15
CA ILE A 165 3.13 -0.89 -16.68
C ILE A 165 2.49 0.48 -16.53
N ASP A 166 1.90 0.93 -17.63
CA ASP A 166 1.24 2.23 -17.68
C ASP A 166 -0.17 2.10 -18.15
N GLN A 167 -1.02 2.95 -17.61
CA GLN A 167 -2.32 3.15 -18.22
C GLN A 167 -2.17 3.93 -19.52
N ASN A 168 -2.30 3.24 -20.66
CA ASN A 168 -2.31 3.85 -21.99
C ASN A 168 -3.68 4.50 -22.29
N SER A 169 -4.77 3.85 -21.88
CA SER A 169 -6.13 4.39 -21.92
C SER A 169 -6.99 3.74 -20.84
N SER A 170 -8.28 4.06 -20.76
CA SER A 170 -9.20 3.31 -19.88
C SER A 170 -9.39 1.86 -20.33
N GLN A 171 -9.04 1.50 -21.57
CA GLN A 171 -9.20 0.14 -22.09
C GLN A 171 -7.87 -0.61 -22.22
N GLN A 172 -6.73 0.10 -22.14
CA GLN A 172 -5.43 -0.44 -22.48
C GLN A 172 -4.34 -0.08 -21.48
N ALA A 173 -3.37 -0.99 -21.34
CA ALA A 173 -2.11 -0.74 -20.66
C ALA A 173 -0.92 -0.92 -21.61
N SER A 174 0.12 -0.11 -21.40
CA SER A 174 1.45 -0.28 -22.00
C SER A 174 2.28 -1.15 -21.07
N PHE A 175 3.00 -2.13 -21.62
CA PHE A 175 3.89 -3.04 -20.93
C PHE A 175 5.28 -2.85 -21.53
N GLU A 176 6.24 -2.42 -20.72
CA GLU A 176 7.55 -2.00 -21.21
C GLU A 176 8.66 -2.65 -20.39
N GLU A 177 9.63 -3.23 -21.08
CA GLU A 177 10.87 -3.73 -20.49
C GLU A 177 11.98 -2.69 -20.66
N TYR A 178 12.83 -2.59 -19.64
CA TYR A 178 14.03 -1.76 -19.61
C TYR A 178 15.19 -2.57 -19.05
N ASP A 179 16.38 -2.42 -19.61
CA ASP A 179 17.59 -2.98 -18.99
C ASP A 179 18.05 -2.13 -17.78
N ALA A 180 19.11 -2.57 -17.09
CA ALA A 180 19.67 -1.83 -15.95
C ALA A 180 20.23 -0.44 -16.31
N ALA A 181 20.50 -0.17 -17.60
CA ALA A 181 20.88 1.15 -18.10
C ALA A 181 19.67 1.97 -18.57
N TRP A 182 18.44 1.48 -18.33
CA TRP A 182 17.18 2.06 -18.79
C TRP A 182 17.08 2.19 -20.32
N SER A 183 17.75 1.29 -21.06
CA SER A 183 17.52 1.15 -22.49
C SER A 183 16.22 0.40 -22.72
N PRO A 184 15.34 0.86 -23.64
CA PRO A 184 14.09 0.18 -23.92
C PRO A 184 14.34 -1.20 -24.54
N GLY A 185 13.65 -2.20 -24.00
CA GLY A 185 13.62 -3.57 -24.45
C GLY A 185 12.31 -3.91 -25.19
N GLY A 186 11.71 -5.06 -24.87
CA GLY A 186 10.41 -5.43 -25.41
C GLY A 186 9.29 -4.53 -24.90
N SER A 187 8.33 -4.20 -25.77
CA SER A 187 7.13 -3.47 -25.37
C SER A 187 5.88 -3.96 -26.08
N ALA A 188 4.73 -3.79 -25.43
CA ALA A 188 3.42 -4.11 -25.98
C ALA A 188 2.33 -3.21 -25.40
N ILE A 189 1.32 -2.90 -26.22
CA ILE A 189 0.08 -2.28 -25.76
C ILE A 189 -0.99 -3.36 -25.79
N ARG A 190 -1.72 -3.52 -24.69
CA ARG A 190 -2.67 -4.62 -24.50
C ARG A 190 -4.00 -4.10 -23.96
N ASP A 191 -5.08 -4.70 -24.43
CA ASP A 191 -6.41 -4.47 -23.86
C ASP A 191 -6.50 -5.14 -22.48
N TYR A 192 -7.16 -4.48 -21.52
CA TYR A 192 -7.34 -5.05 -20.18
C TYR A 192 -8.16 -6.35 -20.24
N ASP A 193 -9.27 -6.35 -20.95
CA ASP A 193 -10.17 -7.49 -21.11
C ASP A 193 -10.61 -7.63 -22.58
N GLY A 194 -11.30 -8.73 -22.90
CA GLY A 194 -11.79 -8.96 -24.27
C GLY A 194 -13.07 -8.19 -24.59
N SER A 195 -13.71 -7.61 -23.57
CA SER A 195 -14.90 -6.78 -23.70
C SER A 195 -14.54 -5.29 -23.62
N ALA A 196 -15.40 -4.39 -24.09
CA ALA A 196 -15.13 -2.95 -24.01
C ALA A 196 -15.42 -2.41 -22.60
N SER A 197 -14.57 -2.74 -21.63
CA SER A 197 -14.66 -2.28 -20.24
C SER A 197 -13.63 -1.18 -19.94
N MET A 198 -13.93 -0.34 -18.94
CA MET A 198 -13.05 0.77 -18.56
C MET A 198 -12.42 0.53 -17.19
N TYR A 199 -11.10 0.52 -17.15
CA TYR A 199 -10.28 0.25 -15.98
C TYR A 199 -9.42 1.44 -15.57
N ASN A 200 -9.06 1.47 -14.28
CA ASN A 200 -7.99 2.29 -13.72
C ASN A 200 -6.90 1.34 -13.21
N LEU A 201 -5.67 1.51 -13.68
CA LEU A 201 -4.53 0.79 -13.11
C LEU A 201 -4.35 1.23 -11.66
N LEU A 202 -4.32 0.28 -10.73
CA LEU A 202 -4.09 0.57 -9.32
C LEU A 202 -2.69 0.16 -8.89
N ASP A 203 -2.26 -1.03 -9.29
CA ASP A 203 -0.99 -1.61 -8.85
C ASP A 203 -0.43 -2.61 -9.87
N ALA A 204 0.87 -2.87 -9.80
CA ALA A 204 1.63 -3.78 -10.65
C ALA A 204 2.96 -4.13 -9.98
N ASP A 205 3.20 -5.41 -9.76
CA ASP A 205 4.39 -5.86 -9.03
C ASP A 205 4.74 -7.32 -9.34
N TYR A 206 5.93 -7.74 -8.92
CA TYR A 206 6.34 -9.14 -8.90
C TYR A 206 5.86 -9.85 -7.61
N ALA A 207 4.54 -9.95 -7.45
CA ALA A 207 3.92 -10.53 -6.26
C ALA A 207 3.70 -12.05 -6.36
N ASN A 208 3.16 -12.54 -7.48
CA ASN A 208 2.86 -13.96 -7.72
C ASN A 208 3.38 -14.39 -9.10
N GLY A 209 4.55 -13.85 -9.47
CA GLY A 209 4.93 -13.62 -10.86
C GLY A 209 4.64 -12.18 -11.25
N TYR A 210 4.62 -11.90 -12.56
CA TYR A 210 4.37 -10.58 -13.11
C TYR A 210 2.89 -10.24 -12.99
N SER A 211 2.53 -9.44 -11.97
CA SER A 211 1.13 -9.18 -11.58
C SER A 211 0.69 -7.77 -11.93
N VAL A 212 -0.60 -7.64 -12.28
CA VAL A 212 -1.28 -6.36 -12.55
C VAL A 212 -2.59 -6.35 -11.78
N LEU A 213 -2.95 -5.19 -11.23
CA LEU A 213 -4.19 -4.92 -10.52
C LEU A 213 -4.85 -3.68 -11.10
N ALA A 214 -6.11 -3.79 -11.51
CA ALA A 214 -6.90 -2.66 -11.95
C ALA A 214 -8.31 -2.71 -11.37
N GLN A 215 -8.95 -1.55 -11.31
CA GLN A 215 -10.35 -1.42 -10.90
C GLN A 215 -11.22 -1.06 -12.10
N LEU A 216 -12.36 -1.73 -12.24
CA LEU A 216 -13.40 -1.37 -13.18
C LEU A 216 -14.10 -0.08 -12.74
N GLN A 217 -14.00 0.97 -13.56
CA GLN A 217 -14.37 2.35 -13.22
C GLN A 217 -15.82 2.52 -12.74
N TYR A 218 -16.74 1.71 -13.26
CA TYR A 218 -18.18 1.88 -13.04
C TYR A 218 -18.79 0.92 -12.02
N SER A 219 -18.01 -0.02 -11.46
CA SER A 219 -18.54 -1.02 -10.51
C SER A 219 -17.83 -1.05 -9.16
N GLY A 220 -16.66 -0.41 -9.06
CA GLY A 220 -15.83 -0.49 -7.87
C GLY A 220 -15.24 -1.90 -7.64
N TYR A 221 -15.17 -2.75 -8.67
CA TYR A 221 -14.56 -4.08 -8.55
C TYR A 221 -13.12 -4.06 -9.05
N GLY A 222 -12.23 -4.64 -8.25
CA GLY A 222 -10.85 -4.94 -8.59
C GLY A 222 -10.71 -6.27 -9.30
N TYR A 223 -9.72 -6.32 -10.18
CA TYR A 223 -9.32 -7.48 -10.95
C TYR A 223 -7.80 -7.54 -10.96
N ALA A 224 -7.26 -8.72 -10.70
CA ALA A 224 -5.84 -8.98 -10.75
C ALA A 224 -5.53 -10.13 -11.72
N ALA A 225 -4.43 -9.99 -12.45
CA ALA A 225 -3.86 -11.04 -13.28
C ALA A 225 -2.39 -11.19 -12.97
N SER A 226 -1.90 -12.43 -12.92
CA SER A 226 -0.48 -12.73 -12.75
C SER A 226 0.03 -13.69 -13.81
N PHE A 227 1.20 -13.41 -14.34
CA PHE A 227 1.86 -14.17 -15.39
C PHE A 227 3.16 -14.78 -14.87
N ALA A 228 3.38 -16.07 -15.14
CA ALA A 228 4.57 -16.77 -14.65
C ALA A 228 5.89 -16.28 -15.28
N THR A 229 5.85 -15.59 -16.42
CA THR A 229 7.05 -15.11 -17.13
C THR A 229 6.83 -13.73 -17.75
N ALA A 230 7.92 -12.96 -17.88
CA ALA A 230 7.92 -11.66 -18.53
C ALA A 230 7.51 -11.73 -20.01
N LEU A 231 7.75 -12.86 -20.67
CA LEU A 231 7.33 -13.03 -22.07
C LEU A 231 5.81 -12.99 -22.19
N LEU A 232 5.09 -13.77 -21.38
CA LEU A 232 3.62 -13.78 -21.39
C LEU A 232 3.02 -12.43 -21.01
N PHE A 233 3.74 -11.67 -20.20
CA PHE A 233 3.37 -10.32 -19.82
C PHE A 233 3.28 -9.38 -21.04
N THR A 234 4.21 -9.51 -21.99
CA THR A 234 4.27 -8.69 -23.21
C THR A 234 3.59 -9.32 -24.43
N THR A 235 3.38 -10.64 -24.48
CA THR A 235 2.86 -11.33 -25.67
C THR A 235 1.46 -11.91 -25.56
N ALA A 236 0.83 -11.91 -24.38
CA ALA A 236 -0.54 -12.39 -24.26
C ALA A 236 -1.54 -11.42 -24.94
N ASP A 237 -2.77 -11.87 -25.20
CA ASP A 237 -3.79 -11.03 -25.84
C ASP A 237 -4.31 -9.97 -24.85
N THR A 238 -5.18 -10.35 -23.91
CA THR A 238 -5.76 -9.46 -22.90
C THR A 238 -5.15 -9.66 -21.52
N VAL A 239 -5.15 -8.63 -20.67
CA VAL A 239 -4.52 -8.70 -19.34
C VAL A 239 -5.28 -9.66 -18.42
N PHE A 240 -6.60 -9.46 -18.30
CA PHE A 240 -7.47 -10.12 -17.34
C PHE A 240 -8.19 -11.34 -17.88
N ASP A 241 -8.42 -11.45 -19.19
CA ASP A 241 -9.08 -12.62 -19.79
C ASP A 241 -8.09 -13.65 -20.35
N SER A 242 -6.78 -13.44 -20.17
CA SER A 242 -5.78 -14.39 -20.64
C SER A 242 -5.89 -15.73 -19.92
N ALA A 243 -5.98 -16.81 -20.70
CA ALA A 243 -5.95 -18.18 -20.20
C ALA A 243 -4.59 -18.59 -19.61
N SER A 244 -3.52 -17.85 -19.92
CA SER A 244 -2.18 -18.09 -19.37
C SER A 244 -1.94 -17.36 -18.05
N ALA A 245 -2.88 -16.53 -17.60
CA ALA A 245 -2.78 -15.78 -16.36
C ALA A 245 -3.46 -16.51 -15.20
N THR A 246 -2.89 -16.40 -14.00
CA THR A 246 -3.64 -16.62 -12.76
C THR A 246 -4.50 -15.40 -12.53
N ARG A 247 -5.82 -15.58 -12.60
CA ARG A 247 -6.81 -14.48 -12.54
C ARG A 247 -7.49 -14.47 -11.18
N THR A 248 -7.61 -13.30 -10.58
CA THR A 248 -8.36 -13.09 -9.34
C THR A 248 -9.34 -11.94 -9.52
N GLY A 249 -10.60 -12.18 -9.20
CA GLY A 249 -11.65 -11.18 -9.26
C GLY A 249 -12.96 -11.71 -9.84
N PRO A 250 -14.03 -10.91 -9.81
CA PRO A 250 -14.09 -9.57 -9.19
C PRO A 250 -13.97 -9.60 -7.66
N PHE A 251 -13.41 -8.54 -7.07
CA PHE A 251 -13.50 -8.28 -5.62
C PHE A 251 -13.78 -6.81 -5.33
N PRO A 252 -14.53 -6.46 -4.26
CA PRO A 252 -14.81 -5.07 -3.91
C PRO A 252 -13.55 -4.25 -3.66
N VAL A 253 -13.48 -3.05 -4.24
CA VAL A 253 -12.43 -2.05 -4.01
C VAL A 253 -13.11 -0.70 -3.76
N ALA A 254 -12.94 -0.16 -2.55
CA ALA A 254 -13.36 1.17 -2.20
C ALA A 254 -12.21 2.18 -2.39
N ASP A 255 -12.56 3.41 -2.77
CA ASP A 255 -11.63 4.55 -2.83
C ASP A 255 -10.36 4.34 -3.67
N GLN A 256 -10.40 3.43 -4.65
CA GLN A 256 -9.23 3.05 -5.47
C GLN A 256 -8.06 2.50 -4.64
N MET A 257 -8.34 1.95 -3.45
CA MET A 257 -7.34 1.43 -2.53
C MET A 257 -7.26 -0.09 -2.61
N ALA A 258 -6.33 -0.59 -3.40
CA ALA A 258 -5.99 -2.00 -3.46
C ALA A 258 -4.52 -2.17 -3.87
N TRP A 259 -3.90 -3.27 -3.42
CA TRP A 259 -2.48 -3.55 -3.57
C TRP A 259 -2.24 -5.03 -3.87
N LEU A 260 -1.12 -5.32 -4.52
CA LEU A 260 -0.65 -6.65 -4.83
C LEU A 260 0.28 -7.17 -3.73
N THR A 261 0.03 -8.39 -3.26
CA THR A 261 0.96 -9.12 -2.38
C THR A 261 1.08 -10.58 -2.81
N GLU A 262 2.18 -11.24 -2.45
CA GLU A 262 2.43 -12.66 -2.69
C GLU A 262 1.31 -13.52 -2.10
N GLY A 263 0.81 -13.13 -0.92
CA GLY A 263 -0.31 -13.78 -0.26
C GLY A 263 -1.69 -13.55 -0.90
N GLY A 264 -1.81 -12.68 -1.90
CA GLY A 264 -3.09 -12.31 -2.52
C GLY A 264 -3.26 -10.80 -2.73
N PRO A 265 -4.13 -10.35 -3.65
CA PRO A 265 -4.54 -8.95 -3.70
C PRO A 265 -5.20 -8.55 -2.37
N VAL A 266 -4.85 -7.38 -1.87
CA VAL A 266 -5.46 -6.76 -0.70
C VAL A 266 -6.29 -5.57 -1.18
N ALA A 267 -7.54 -5.46 -0.75
CA ALA A 267 -8.37 -4.31 -1.06
C ALA A 267 -8.99 -3.70 0.19
N TYR A 268 -9.12 -2.39 0.17
CA TYR A 268 -9.95 -1.68 1.11
C TYR A 268 -11.42 -1.83 0.73
N TYR A 269 -12.24 -2.19 1.71
CA TYR A 269 -13.68 -2.33 1.56
C TYR A 269 -14.41 -1.41 2.54
N ARG A 270 -15.29 -0.57 2.00
CA ARG A 270 -16.21 0.25 2.79
C ARG A 270 -17.46 -0.57 3.08
N GLY A 271 -17.61 -1.01 4.33
CA GLY A 271 -18.78 -1.76 4.76
C GLY A 271 -20.00 -0.87 4.97
N ASP A 272 -21.16 -1.30 4.47
CA ASP A 272 -22.44 -0.69 4.84
C ASP A 272 -22.66 -0.84 6.35
N ASN A 273 -22.85 0.28 7.06
CA ASN A 273 -23.03 0.36 8.52
C ASN A 273 -21.76 0.15 9.38
N GLY A 274 -20.60 0.63 8.91
CA GLY A 274 -19.54 1.08 9.83
C GLY A 274 -18.48 0.07 10.21
N ARG A 275 -18.18 -0.90 9.33
CA ARG A 275 -17.00 -1.75 9.49
C ARG A 275 -16.20 -1.78 8.20
N ASN A 276 -15.41 -0.73 8.02
CA ASN A 276 -14.37 -0.65 7.02
C ASN A 276 -13.36 -1.79 7.28
N ARG A 277 -12.91 -2.44 6.21
CA ARG A 277 -12.04 -3.62 6.30
C ARG A 277 -10.94 -3.52 5.27
N LEU A 278 -9.77 -4.05 5.63
CA LEU A 278 -8.80 -4.52 4.65
C LEU A 278 -9.01 -6.01 4.47
N ILE A 279 -9.16 -6.44 3.21
CA ILE A 279 -9.52 -7.81 2.86
C ILE A 279 -8.45 -8.36 1.94
N ARG A 280 -7.94 -9.56 2.24
CA ARG A 280 -7.01 -10.28 1.38
C ARG A 280 -7.76 -11.37 0.61
N TYR A 281 -7.57 -11.43 -0.70
CA TYR A 281 -8.25 -12.38 -1.59
C TYR A 281 -7.31 -13.47 -2.09
N ARG A 282 -7.81 -14.69 -2.26
CA ARG A 282 -7.00 -15.80 -2.75
C ARG A 282 -6.66 -15.63 -4.24
N TRP A 283 -5.39 -15.80 -4.59
CA TRP A 283 -4.94 -15.89 -5.98
C TRP A 283 -5.66 -17.01 -6.76
N GLY A 284 -6.07 -16.74 -8.00
CA GLY A 284 -6.70 -17.73 -8.86
C GLY A 284 -8.18 -18.00 -8.55
N THR A 285 -8.85 -17.11 -7.82
CA THR A 285 -10.26 -17.28 -7.43
C THR A 285 -11.18 -16.18 -7.97
N GLY A 286 -12.48 -16.50 -8.05
CA GLY A 286 -13.47 -15.69 -8.73
C GLY A 286 -13.65 -16.09 -10.19
N ASP A 287 -14.67 -15.52 -10.83
CA ASP A 287 -15.03 -15.85 -12.20
C ASP A 287 -15.39 -14.57 -12.97
N PHE A 288 -14.59 -14.30 -13.99
CA PHE A 288 -14.70 -13.13 -14.85
C PHE A 288 -15.89 -13.25 -15.82
N ALA A 289 -16.30 -14.47 -16.16
CA ALA A 289 -17.41 -14.72 -17.07
C ALA A 289 -18.77 -14.69 -16.37
N THR A 290 -18.84 -15.22 -15.13
CA THR A 290 -20.10 -15.26 -14.37
C THR A 290 -20.25 -14.13 -13.36
N GLY A 291 -19.16 -13.41 -13.06
CA GLY A 291 -19.12 -12.36 -12.04
C GLY A 291 -19.09 -12.91 -10.61
N ALA A 292 -18.80 -14.20 -10.41
CA ALA A 292 -18.66 -14.78 -9.08
C ALA A 292 -17.44 -14.17 -8.38
N GLY A 293 -17.62 -13.63 -7.18
CA GLY A 293 -16.56 -12.93 -6.46
C GLY A 293 -15.38 -13.82 -6.08
N ALA A 294 -14.20 -13.22 -5.96
CA ALA A 294 -13.01 -13.88 -5.44
C ALA A 294 -13.20 -14.32 -3.97
N GLU A 295 -12.50 -15.38 -3.59
CA GLU A 295 -12.54 -15.93 -2.24
C GLU A 295 -11.77 -15.00 -1.28
N GLU A 296 -12.45 -14.49 -0.25
CA GLU A 296 -11.81 -13.83 0.88
C GLU A 296 -11.03 -14.86 1.72
N LEU A 297 -9.75 -14.61 1.96
CA LEU A 297 -8.92 -15.42 2.85
C LEU A 297 -9.08 -14.99 4.30
N ASP A 298 -8.90 -13.69 4.52
CA ASP A 298 -8.94 -13.06 5.84
C ASP A 298 -9.19 -11.55 5.70
N SER A 299 -9.39 -10.89 6.84
CA SER A 299 -9.59 -9.45 6.88
C SER A 299 -9.16 -8.84 8.20
N LEU A 300 -8.79 -7.57 8.16
CA LEU A 300 -8.58 -6.72 9.31
C LEU A 300 -9.66 -5.63 9.35
N LEU A 301 -10.31 -5.44 10.50
CA LEU A 301 -11.16 -4.27 10.74
C LEU A 301 -10.30 -3.01 10.81
N PHE A 302 -10.72 -1.96 10.11
CA PHE A 302 -9.95 -0.73 9.93
C PHE A 302 -10.86 0.49 10.17
N GLU A 303 -10.99 0.90 11.43
CA GLU A 303 -12.06 1.80 11.89
C GLU A 303 -11.66 3.29 11.98
N ASP A 304 -10.76 3.75 11.10
CA ASP A 304 -10.22 5.11 11.19
C ASP A 304 -10.20 5.83 9.83
N ASP A 305 -10.97 6.91 9.74
CA ASP A 305 -11.10 7.73 8.52
C ASP A 305 -9.91 8.73 8.39
N ASP A 306 -9.17 8.99 9.47
CA ASP A 306 -8.03 9.92 9.49
C ASP A 306 -6.69 9.23 9.14
N ILE A 307 -6.73 7.90 8.92
CA ILE A 307 -5.57 7.12 8.50
C ILE A 307 -5.60 6.90 7.01
N ARG A 308 -4.49 7.26 6.37
CA ARG A 308 -4.23 6.92 4.99
C ARG A 308 -3.39 5.65 4.91
N ILE A 309 -3.93 4.62 4.28
CA ILE A 309 -3.15 3.44 3.89
C ILE A 309 -2.33 3.83 2.67
N LEU A 310 -1.02 3.65 2.76
CA LEU A 310 -0.10 4.16 1.76
C LEU A 310 0.32 3.06 0.79
N SER A 311 0.83 1.93 1.29
CA SER A 311 1.24 0.81 0.46
C SER A 311 1.40 -0.49 1.23
N PHE A 312 1.45 -1.59 0.48
CA PHE A 312 1.85 -2.91 0.92
C PHE A 312 3.17 -3.29 0.25
N ASP A 313 4.04 -3.98 0.99
CA ASP A 313 5.20 -4.64 0.41
C ASP A 313 4.75 -5.87 -0.41
N PRO A 314 5.27 -6.09 -1.62
CA PRO A 314 4.86 -7.20 -2.49
C PRO A 314 5.04 -8.58 -1.86
N SER A 315 6.01 -8.76 -0.96
CA SER A 315 6.15 -10.02 -0.21
C SER A 315 4.96 -10.29 0.74
N GLY A 316 4.15 -9.27 1.03
CA GLY A 316 3.08 -9.34 2.02
C GLY A 316 3.59 -9.38 3.45
N THR A 317 4.84 -8.99 3.71
CA THR A 317 5.40 -8.94 5.09
C THR A 317 5.03 -7.63 5.79
N TRP A 318 5.06 -6.52 5.06
CA TRP A 318 4.92 -5.17 5.62
C TRP A 318 3.85 -4.35 4.92
N TRP A 319 3.32 -3.37 5.63
CA TRP A 319 2.48 -2.31 5.07
C TRP A 319 2.67 -1.01 5.85
N PHE A 320 2.28 0.09 5.22
CA PHE A 320 2.56 1.44 5.72
C PHE A 320 1.30 2.27 5.77
N VAL A 321 1.13 2.98 6.89
CA VAL A 321 0.04 3.93 7.06
C VAL A 321 0.54 5.26 7.58
N PHE A 322 -0.18 6.32 7.27
CA PHE A 322 0.03 7.64 7.82
C PHE A 322 -1.22 8.10 8.56
N ASP A 323 -1.04 8.37 9.85
CA ASP A 323 -2.06 8.96 10.70
C ASP A 323 -1.94 10.48 10.61
N ARG A 324 -2.93 11.11 9.96
CA ARG A 324 -2.92 12.56 9.75
C ARG A 324 -3.08 13.32 11.07
N LEU A 325 -3.78 12.76 12.06
CA LEU A 325 -4.01 13.41 13.34
C LEU A 325 -2.71 13.51 14.13
N SER A 326 -2.03 12.37 14.34
CA SER A 326 -0.74 12.37 15.05
C SER A 326 0.43 12.87 14.20
N GLY A 327 0.28 12.92 12.87
CA GLY A 327 1.35 13.25 11.94
C GLY A 327 2.43 12.17 11.86
N ARG A 328 2.12 10.94 12.32
CA ARG A 328 3.04 9.82 12.37
C ARG A 328 2.85 8.89 11.19
N MET A 329 3.97 8.38 10.70
CA MET A 329 4.02 7.30 9.74
C MET A 329 4.42 6.01 10.47
N TYR A 330 3.73 4.91 10.14
CA TYR A 330 3.94 3.61 10.76
C TYR A 330 4.33 2.57 9.71
N LYS A 331 5.22 1.66 10.11
CA LYS A 331 5.48 0.39 9.45
C LYS A 331 4.85 -0.71 10.29
N LEU A 332 4.06 -1.55 9.64
CA LEU A 332 3.26 -2.58 10.30
C LEU A 332 3.55 -3.94 9.69
N ARG A 333 3.55 -4.97 10.53
CA ARG A 333 3.41 -6.36 10.09
C ARG A 333 2.04 -6.57 9.47
N THR A 334 1.95 -7.44 8.50
CA THR A 334 0.65 -7.91 8.03
C THR A 334 -0.05 -8.75 9.11
N TRP A 335 -1.39 -8.82 9.03
CA TRP A 335 -2.21 -9.51 10.04
C TRP A 335 -2.37 -11.01 9.77
N TRP A 336 -1.74 -11.50 8.70
CA TRP A 336 -1.69 -12.91 8.35
C TRP A 336 -0.27 -13.44 8.55
N GLU A 337 -0.18 -14.75 8.79
CA GLU A 337 1.08 -15.50 8.90
C GLU A 337 1.26 -16.40 7.67
#